data_AF-A0A8T7FHG1-F1
#
_entry.id   AF-A0A8T7FHG1-F1
#
_cell.length_a   1.000
_cell.length_b   1.000
_cell.length_c   1.000
_cell.angle_alpha   90.00
_cell.angle_beta   90.00
_cell.angle_gamma   90.00
#
_symmetry.space_group_name_H-M   'P 1'
#
loop_
_entity.id
_entity.type
_entity.pdbx_description
1 polymer ?
#
loop_
_entity_poly.entity_id
_entity_poly.type
_entity_poly.pdbx_seq_one_letter_code
_entity_poly.pdbx_strand_id
1 'polypeptide(L)'
;MKQFLLSRLRSFRYAFRGWWYVMKTQRNAWIHAAAATAVFVVGLWLRLSARDWAALILSITLVFTAEFINTAIEAVVDLATKERHPLAKIGKDVGAAAVLIAALAAALVGLLILGPPLWSRLTQLLAAH
;
A
#
# COMPACT_ATOMS: atom_id res chain seq x y z
N MET A 1 -26.72 -6.03 23.28
CA MET A 1 -25.92 -6.81 22.31
C MET A 1 -26.24 -6.50 20.83
N LYS A 2 -27.49 -6.66 20.36
CA LYS A 2 -27.83 -6.50 18.92
C LYS A 2 -27.46 -5.14 18.33
N GLN A 3 -27.76 -4.03 19.03
CA GLN A 3 -27.40 -2.68 18.56
C GLN A 3 -25.88 -2.43 18.49
N PHE A 4 -25.10 -3.05 19.39
CA PHE A 4 -23.64 -2.99 19.40
C PHE A 4 -23.04 -3.78 18.22
N LEU A 5 -23.55 -4.99 17.94
CA LEU A 5 -23.10 -5.78 16.78
C LEU A 5 -23.49 -5.11 15.45
N LEU A 6 -24.69 -4.52 15.37
CA LEU A 6 -25.15 -3.78 14.19
C LEU A 6 -24.36 -2.48 13.95
N SER A 7 -23.84 -1.82 14.99
CA SER A 7 -22.96 -0.65 14.80
C SER A 7 -21.58 -1.05 14.26
N ARG A 8 -21.01 -2.17 14.72
CA ARG A 8 -19.73 -2.70 14.22
C ARG A 8 -19.82 -3.18 12.77
N LEU A 9 -20.89 -3.89 12.41
CA LEU A 9 -21.11 -4.28 11.01
C LEU A 9 -21.20 -3.06 10.08
N ARG A 10 -21.78 -1.96 10.55
CA ARG A 10 -21.83 -0.70 9.79
C ARG A 10 -20.45 -0.04 9.65
N SER A 11 -19.60 -0.05 10.68
CA SER A 11 -18.24 0.51 10.57
C SER A 11 -17.36 -0.28 9.60
N PHE A 12 -17.44 -1.61 9.59
CA PHE A 12 -16.77 -2.43 8.57
C PHE A 12 -17.26 -2.07 7.17
N ARG A 13 -18.57 -1.92 6.97
CA ARG A 13 -19.13 -1.50 5.68
C ARG A 13 -18.60 -0.14 5.23
N TYR A 14 -18.41 0.82 6.13
CA TYR A 14 -17.81 2.11 5.80
C TYR A 14 -16.33 2.00 5.43
N ALA A 15 -15.56 1.18 6.17
CA ALA A 15 -14.16 0.91 5.82
C ALA A 15 -14.02 0.26 4.44
N PHE A 16 -14.87 -0.73 4.10
CA PHE A 16 -14.88 -1.35 2.78
C PHE A 16 -15.26 -0.38 1.67
N ARG A 17 -16.21 0.54 1.91
CA ARG A 17 -16.54 1.59 0.94
C ARG A 17 -15.38 2.54 0.71
N GLY A 18 -14.65 2.95 1.77
CA GLY A 18 -13.45 3.77 1.64
C GLY A 18 -12.36 3.05 0.86
N TRP A 19 -12.13 1.76 1.15
CA TRP A 19 -11.18 0.94 0.42
C TRP A 19 -11.52 0.84 -1.08
N TRP A 20 -12.79 0.55 -1.39
CA TRP A 20 -13.27 0.52 -2.76
C TRP A 20 -13.14 1.87 -3.48
N TYR A 21 -13.40 2.97 -2.78
CA TYR A 21 -13.22 4.32 -3.31
C TYR A 21 -11.77 4.55 -3.75
N VAL A 22 -10.80 4.33 -2.86
CA VAL A 22 -9.37 4.50 -3.16
C VAL A 22 -8.95 3.64 -4.35
N MET A 23 -9.32 2.36 -4.35
CA MET A 23 -9.01 1.44 -5.46
C MET A 23 -9.66 1.88 -6.78
N LYS A 24 -10.82 2.54 -6.76
CA LYS A 24 -11.49 2.99 -7.99
C LYS A 24 -10.94 4.31 -8.52
N THR A 25 -10.52 5.23 -7.64
CA THR A 25 -10.15 6.59 -8.04
C THR A 25 -8.66 6.79 -8.21
N GLN A 26 -7.83 6.05 -7.45
CA GLN A 26 -6.39 6.29 -7.42
C GLN A 26 -5.62 5.28 -8.29
N ARG A 27 -4.86 5.80 -9.25
CA ARG A 27 -3.98 4.98 -10.09
C ARG A 27 -2.81 4.39 -9.29
N ASN A 28 -2.26 5.15 -8.34
CA ASN A 28 -1.15 4.70 -7.51
C ASN A 28 -1.56 3.50 -6.64
N ALA A 29 -2.77 3.51 -6.09
CA ALA A 29 -3.34 2.35 -5.38
C ALA A 29 -3.31 1.05 -6.21
N TRP A 30 -3.59 1.09 -7.52
CA TRP A 30 -3.47 -0.10 -8.39
C TRP A 30 -2.02 -0.57 -8.56
N ILE A 31 -1.07 0.37 -8.70
CA ILE A 31 0.35 0.04 -8.81
C ILE A 31 0.83 -0.62 -7.51
N HIS A 32 0.46 -0.07 -6.35
CA HIS A 32 0.77 -0.63 -5.05
C HIS A 32 0.13 -2.01 -4.85
N ALA A 33 -1.11 -2.22 -5.30
CA ALA A 33 -1.77 -3.52 -5.25
C ALA A 33 -1.08 -4.56 -6.13
N ALA A 34 -0.75 -4.22 -7.38
CA ALA A 34 -0.03 -5.12 -8.27
C ALA A 34 1.36 -5.49 -7.71
N ALA A 35 2.10 -4.50 -7.19
CA ALA A 35 3.39 -4.74 -6.54
C ALA A 35 3.26 -5.63 -5.30
N ALA A 36 2.27 -5.38 -4.45
CA ALA A 36 1.98 -6.20 -3.28
C ALA A 36 1.65 -7.64 -3.68
N THR A 37 0.81 -7.85 -4.70
CA THR A 37 0.50 -9.19 -5.23
C THR A 37 1.76 -9.90 -5.73
N ALA A 38 2.62 -9.21 -6.47
CA ALA A 38 3.88 -9.78 -6.95
C ALA A 38 4.79 -10.19 -5.78
N VAL A 39 4.95 -9.32 -4.78
CA VAL A 39 5.72 -9.62 -3.55
C VAL A 39 5.16 -10.84 -2.83
N PHE A 40 3.83 -10.97 -2.74
CA PHE A 40 3.20 -12.12 -2.12
C PHE A 40 3.48 -13.43 -2.88
N VAL A 41 3.31 -13.42 -4.20
CA VAL A 41 3.57 -14.60 -5.05
C VAL A 41 5.04 -15.02 -4.96
N VAL A 42 5.96 -14.07 -5.10
CA VAL A 42 7.40 -14.34 -5.02
C VAL A 42 7.79 -14.80 -3.61
N GLY A 43 7.27 -14.16 -2.55
CA GLY A 43 7.55 -14.56 -1.17
C GLY A 43 7.11 -15.99 -0.84
N LEU A 44 5.94 -16.40 -1.36
CA LEU A 44 5.46 -17.78 -1.20
C LEU A 44 6.35 -18.77 -1.96
N TRP A 45 6.72 -18.44 -3.19
CA TRP A 45 7.62 -19.27 -4.01
C TRP A 45 9.01 -19.44 -3.38
N LEU A 46 9.56 -18.37 -2.79
CA LEU A 46 10.84 -18.38 -2.09
C LEU A 46 10.79 -19.03 -0.71
N ARG A 47 9.59 -19.35 -0.20
CA ARG A 47 9.37 -19.93 1.14
C ARG A 47 9.99 -19.10 2.26
N LEU A 48 9.72 -17.79 2.24
CA LEU A 48 10.26 -16.85 3.23
C LEU A 48 9.87 -17.21 4.66
N SER A 49 10.70 -16.78 5.61
CA SER A 49 10.43 -16.98 7.03
C SER A 49 9.27 -16.11 7.53
N ALA A 50 8.68 -16.47 8.66
CA ALA A 50 7.61 -15.67 9.27
C ALA A 50 8.06 -14.23 9.61
N ARG A 51 9.34 -14.03 9.94
CA ARG A 51 9.91 -12.71 10.25
C ARG A 51 9.98 -11.83 9.00
N ASP A 52 10.39 -12.40 7.88
CA ASP A 52 10.43 -11.71 6.59
C ASP A 52 9.02 -11.32 6.13
N TRP A 53 8.06 -12.22 6.28
CA TRP A 53 6.65 -11.93 6.02
C TRP A 53 6.12 -10.79 6.88
N ALA A 54 6.45 -10.76 8.17
CA ALA A 54 6.02 -9.67 9.06
C ALA A 54 6.53 -8.31 8.56
N ALA A 55 7.81 -8.22 8.18
CA ALA A 55 8.39 -7.00 7.63
C ALA A 55 7.77 -6.57 6.29
N LEU A 56 7.53 -7.52 5.38
CA LEU A 56 6.87 -7.27 4.10
C LEU A 56 5.42 -6.80 4.28
N ILE A 57 4.64 -7.46 5.14
CA ILE A 57 3.24 -7.11 5.43
C ILE A 57 3.17 -5.71 6.04
N LEU A 58 4.03 -5.40 7.01
CA LEU A 58 4.11 -4.07 7.62
C LEU A 58 4.44 -2.99 6.59
N SER A 59 5.42 -3.27 5.72
CA SER A 59 5.83 -2.33 4.66
C SER A 59 4.71 -2.06 3.66
N ILE A 60 4.05 -3.12 3.16
CA ILE A 60 2.91 -2.99 2.24
C ILE A 60 1.76 -2.22 2.91
N THR A 61 1.45 -2.55 4.17
CA THR A 61 0.39 -1.88 4.94
C THR A 61 0.68 -0.40 5.12
N LEU A 62 1.95 -0.02 5.35
CA LEU A 62 2.36 1.37 5.46
C LEU A 62 2.12 2.15 4.16
N VAL A 63 2.45 1.57 3.00
CA VAL A 63 2.19 2.19 1.69
C VAL A 63 0.70 2.45 1.49
N PHE A 64 -0.14 1.43 1.73
CA PHE A 64 -1.59 1.61 1.61
C PHE A 64 -2.14 2.61 2.62
N THR A 65 -1.63 2.62 3.84
CA THR A 65 -2.05 3.60 4.85
C THR A 65 -1.74 5.02 4.39
N ALA A 66 -0.54 5.25 3.86
CA ALA A 66 -0.16 6.55 3.29
C ALA A 66 -1.06 6.95 2.11
N GLU A 67 -1.33 6.03 1.18
CA GLU A 67 -2.22 6.27 0.03
C GLU A 67 -3.64 6.65 0.44
N PHE A 68 -4.16 6.00 1.48
CA PHE A 68 -5.50 6.25 2.02
C PHE A 68 -5.56 7.62 2.70
N ILE A 69 -4.53 7.97 3.47
CA ILE A 69 -4.41 9.29 4.09
C ILE A 69 -4.28 10.37 3.01
N ASN A 70 -3.46 10.16 1.97
CA ASN A 70 -3.34 11.09 0.84
C ASN A 70 -4.69 11.33 0.16
N THR A 71 -5.44 10.25 -0.13
CA THR A 71 -6.77 10.36 -0.72
C THR A 71 -7.77 11.10 0.17
N ALA A 72 -7.68 10.90 1.50
CA ALA A 72 -8.51 11.64 2.44
C ALA A 72 -8.16 13.15 2.45
N ILE A 73 -6.87 13.49 2.39
CA ILE A 73 -6.40 14.88 2.28
C ILE A 73 -6.90 15.49 0.97
N GLU A 74 -6.77 14.80 -0.17
CA GLU A 74 -7.29 15.25 -1.46
C GLU A 74 -8.78 15.57 -1.38
N ALA A 75 -9.58 14.66 -0.80
CA ALA A 75 -11.03 14.85 -0.65
C ALA A 75 -11.38 16.06 0.22
N VAL A 76 -10.65 16.28 1.33
CA VAL A 76 -10.87 17.45 2.21
C VAL A 76 -10.47 18.74 1.51
N VAL A 77 -9.37 18.76 0.77
CA VAL A 77 -8.92 19.94 0.02
C VAL A 77 -9.89 20.27 -1.11
N ASP A 78 -10.38 19.27 -1.84
CA ASP A 78 -11.36 19.43 -2.92
C ASP A 78 -12.74 19.91 -2.41
N LEU A 79 -13.08 19.55 -1.17
CA LEU A 79 -14.26 20.10 -0.50
C LEU A 79 -14.05 21.56 -0.11
N ALA A 80 -12.87 21.93 0.40
CA ALA A 80 -12.58 23.25 0.91
C ALA A 80 -12.46 24.32 -0.20
N THR A 81 -11.91 23.98 -1.36
CA THR A 81 -11.81 24.91 -2.49
C THR A 81 -11.77 24.20 -3.84
N LYS A 82 -12.49 24.77 -4.83
CA LYS A 82 -12.42 24.35 -6.23
C LYS A 82 -11.41 25.18 -7.04
N GLU A 83 -10.96 26.30 -6.50
CA GLU A 83 -9.97 27.16 -7.14
C GLU A 83 -8.55 26.74 -6.75
N ARG A 84 -7.60 26.98 -7.66
CA ARG A 84 -6.19 26.68 -7.38
C ARG A 84 -5.64 27.64 -6.34
N HIS A 85 -5.58 27.19 -5.08
CA HIS A 85 -4.98 27.92 -3.98
C HIS A 85 -3.55 27.41 -3.68
N PRO A 86 -2.55 28.28 -3.45
CA PRO A 86 -1.18 27.85 -3.17
C PRO A 86 -1.07 26.86 -1.99
N LEU A 87 -1.80 27.10 -0.90
CA LEU A 87 -1.82 26.19 0.26
C LEU A 87 -2.48 24.84 -0.05
N ALA A 88 -3.53 24.83 -0.88
CA ALA A 88 -4.20 23.59 -1.30
C ALA A 88 -3.25 22.72 -2.13
N LYS A 89 -2.45 23.35 -3.00
CA LYS A 89 -1.38 22.67 -3.74
C LYS A 89 -0.34 22.07 -2.79
N ILE A 90 0.17 22.85 -1.85
CA ILE A 90 1.17 22.35 -0.87
C ILE A 90 0.64 21.15 -0.09
N GLY A 91 -0.61 21.20 0.39
CA GLY A 91 -1.21 20.08 1.14
C GLY A 91 -1.28 18.80 0.31
N LYS A 92 -1.69 18.89 -0.96
CA LYS A 92 -1.72 17.74 -1.88
C LYS A 92 -0.32 17.24 -2.21
N ASP A 93 0.63 18.13 -2.47
CA ASP A 93 2.01 17.78 -2.81
C ASP A 93 2.68 17.05 -1.63
N VAL A 94 2.45 17.50 -0.39
CA VAL A 94 2.97 16.85 0.83
C VAL A 94 2.33 15.48 1.05
N GLY A 95 1.01 15.35 0.83
CA GLY A 95 0.32 14.06 0.87
C GLY A 95 0.92 13.06 -0.11
N ALA A 96 1.13 13.47 -1.36
CA ALA A 96 1.76 12.64 -2.38
C ALA A 96 3.21 12.27 -2.03
N ALA A 97 3.97 13.20 -1.45
CA ALA A 97 5.33 12.95 -0.97
C ALA A 97 5.36 11.88 0.14
N ALA A 98 4.37 11.87 1.05
CA ALA A 98 4.27 10.84 2.08
C ALA A 98 4.08 9.43 1.48
N VAL A 99 3.23 9.30 0.46
CA VAL A 99 3.06 8.03 -0.29
C VAL A 99 4.37 7.60 -0.93
N LEU A 100 5.09 8.54 -1.58
CA LEU A 100 6.38 8.25 -2.22
C LEU A 100 7.42 7.73 -1.21
N ILE A 101 7.54 8.38 -0.06
CA ILE A 101 8.47 7.95 1.00
C ILE A 101 8.12 6.54 1.49
N ALA A 102 6.84 6.26 1.74
CA ALA A 102 6.39 4.94 2.16
C ALA A 102 6.69 3.88 1.08
N ALA A 103 6.43 4.19 -0.19
CA ALA A 103 6.70 3.30 -1.31
C ALA A 103 8.20 2.99 -1.48
N LEU A 104 9.06 4.00 -1.34
CA LEU A 104 10.52 3.82 -1.38
C LEU A 104 11.02 2.95 -0.22
N ALA A 105 10.54 3.20 1.01
CA ALA A 105 10.87 2.36 2.15
C ALA A 105 10.45 0.91 1.93
N ALA A 106 9.23 0.67 1.43
CA ALA A 106 8.75 -0.67 1.13
C ALA A 106 9.55 -1.35 0.00
N ALA A 107 9.99 -0.60 -1.01
CA ALA A 107 10.84 -1.11 -2.08
C ALA A 107 12.21 -1.56 -1.55
N LEU A 108 12.82 -0.77 -0.66
CA LEU A 108 14.09 -1.11 -0.01
C LEU A 108 13.96 -2.36 0.86
N VAL A 109 12.91 -2.44 1.69
CA VAL A 109 12.63 -3.64 2.50
C VAL A 109 12.41 -4.86 1.61
N GLY A 110 11.63 -4.71 0.54
CA GLY A 110 11.40 -5.75 -0.46
C GLY A 110 12.70 -6.23 -1.10
N LEU A 111 13.60 -5.32 -1.49
CA LEU A 111 14.90 -5.67 -2.06
C LEU A 111 15.79 -6.43 -1.07
N LEU A 112 15.83 -6.01 0.20
CA LEU A 112 16.63 -6.65 1.24
C LEU A 112 16.14 -8.07 1.57
N ILE A 113 14.83 -8.28 1.57
CA ILE A 113 14.22 -9.57 1.93
C ILE A 113 14.16 -10.52 0.73
N LEU A 114 13.73 -10.04 -0.43
CA LEU A 114 13.53 -10.87 -1.62
C LEU A 114 14.81 -11.04 -2.44
N GLY A 115 15.68 -10.03 -2.46
CA GLY A 115 16.85 -9.98 -3.36
C GLY A 115 17.78 -11.18 -3.22
N PRO A 116 18.36 -11.46 -2.04
CA PRO A 116 19.28 -12.59 -1.85
C PRO A 116 18.67 -13.96 -2.19
N PRO A 117 17.48 -14.35 -1.67
CA PRO A 117 16.89 -15.64 -2.00
C PRO A 117 16.44 -15.72 -3.47
N LEU A 118 15.97 -14.63 -4.06
CA LEU A 118 15.60 -14.59 -5.48
C LEU A 118 16.82 -14.82 -6.38
N TRP A 119 17.94 -14.14 -6.10
CA TRP A 119 19.18 -14.32 -6.83
C TRP A 119 19.69 -15.77 -6.74
N SER A 120 19.72 -16.33 -5.54
CA SER A 120 20.15 -17.72 -5.31
C SER A 120 19.30 -18.74 -6.07
N ARG A 121 17.97 -18.56 -6.11
CA ARG A 121 17.07 -19.47 -6.84
C ARG A 121 17.23 -19.34 -8.35
N LEU A 122 17.38 -18.13 -8.86
CA LEU A 122 17.56 -17.89 -10.30
C LEU A 122 18.87 -18.48 -10.81
N THR A 123 19.97 -18.32 -10.08
CA THR A 123 21.26 -18.90 -10.49
C THR A 123 21.25 -20.43 -10.48
N GLN A 124 20.53 -21.06 -9.54
CA GLN A 124 20.34 -22.51 -9.52
C GLN A 124 19.55 -23.01 -10.74
N LEU A 125 18.49 -22.30 -11.13
CA LEU A 125 17.70 -22.65 -12.31
C LEU A 125 18.50 -22.50 -13.61
N LEU A 126 19.30 -21.45 -13.72
CA LEU A 126 20.16 -21.23 -14.89
C LEU A 126 21.29 -22.24 -14.98
N ALA A 127 21.81 -22.73 -13.85
CA ALA A 127 22.86 -23.76 -13.84
C ALA A 127 22.32 -25.19 -14.09
N ALA A 128 21.00 -25.38 -14.04
CA ALA A 128 20.34 -26.67 -14.25
C ALA A 128 19.92 -26.93 -15.71
N HIS A 129 20.22 -25.99 -16.61
CA HIS A 129 19.98 -26.04 -18.05
C HIS A 129 21.29 -25.86 -18.81
#